data_AF-A0A0G4KS76-F1
#
_entry.id   AF-A0A0G4KS76-F1
#
_cell.length_a   1.000
_cell.length_b   1.000
_cell.length_c   1.000
_cell.angle_alpha   90.00
_cell.angle_beta   90.00
_cell.angle_gamma   90.00
#
_symmetry.space_group_name_H-M   'P 1'
#
loop_
_entity.id
_entity.type
_entity.pdbx_description
1 polymer ?
#
loop_
_entity_poly.entity_id
_entity_poly.type
_entity_poly.pdbx_seq_one_letter_code
_entity_poly.pdbx_strand_id
1 'polypeptide(L)'
;MSDPITEFVTFTPRDLASHPSAPFGAIASTLLATPGVESLHTGPQHEDPATHLLAIRWTSHAAFTAFAASDRYTPWLADLKALLAGPPRFHQVRLAHAAAAAAVLTAPCTEIMTAYDIGRPLFPENLRLFSERMAAACAAQGTRGWHANAHGEVTTPIAREVDGTPGPAAVLLIGWDSVEDHALAKGGPGPILDNIELIRTGRKDVTLHHYNLEQLSRDLGSLTSATQACFRQMLRGSPSNAHGEVTTPIARDVDGTPGPAAVLLVGWDSVEDHALAKGGPGPILDNIELIRTGRKDVTLHHYNLKQLYM
;
A
#
# COMPACT_ATOMS: atom_id res chain seq x y z
N MET A 1 -16.23 -16.40 -14.70
CA MET A 1 -14.86 -15.91 -14.91
C MET A 1 -14.69 -14.69 -14.02
N SER A 2 -13.61 -14.58 -13.26
CA SER A 2 -13.33 -13.37 -12.46
C SER A 2 -12.97 -12.21 -13.41
N ASP A 3 -13.59 -11.05 -13.21
CA ASP A 3 -13.30 -9.78 -13.90
C ASP A 3 -12.85 -8.77 -12.84
N PRO A 4 -11.62 -8.92 -12.30
CA PRO A 4 -11.16 -8.10 -11.19
C PRO A 4 -11.07 -6.64 -11.60
N ILE A 5 -11.42 -5.76 -10.67
CA ILE A 5 -11.31 -4.31 -10.86
C ILE A 5 -10.44 -3.73 -9.76
N THR A 6 -9.73 -2.66 -10.09
CA THR A 6 -9.05 -1.82 -9.10
C THR A 6 -9.78 -0.50 -9.02
N GLU A 7 -10.25 -0.14 -7.84
CA GLU A 7 -10.82 1.17 -7.54
C GLU A 7 -9.75 2.05 -6.92
N PHE A 8 -9.51 3.20 -7.52
CA PHE A 8 -8.62 4.23 -7.02
C PHE A 8 -9.44 5.37 -6.43
N VAL A 9 -9.11 5.71 -5.20
CA VAL A 9 -9.71 6.83 -4.47
C VAL A 9 -8.61 7.83 -4.15
N THR A 10 -8.61 8.99 -4.81
CA THR A 10 -7.70 10.08 -4.47
C THR A 10 -8.41 11.08 -3.55
N PHE A 11 -7.70 11.53 -2.52
CA PHE A 11 -8.27 12.40 -1.49
C PHE A 11 -7.20 13.22 -0.76
N THR A 12 -7.64 14.30 -0.11
CA THR A 12 -6.79 15.10 0.78
C THR A 12 -7.26 14.89 2.23
N PRO A 13 -6.44 14.30 3.12
CA PRO A 13 -6.77 14.20 4.54
C PRO A 13 -6.95 15.58 5.19
N ARG A 14 -7.84 15.70 6.19
CA ARG A 14 -7.92 16.94 7.02
C ARG A 14 -6.71 17.11 7.93
N ASP A 15 -6.14 16.00 8.39
CA ASP A 15 -4.96 15.96 9.25
C ASP A 15 -3.89 15.09 8.61
N LEU A 16 -2.79 15.73 8.18
CA LEU A 16 -1.65 15.06 7.56
C LEU A 16 -0.75 14.37 8.59
N ALA A 17 -0.78 14.79 9.86
CA ALA A 17 0.17 14.34 10.87
C ALA A 17 -0.07 12.89 11.36
N SER A 18 -1.08 12.21 10.81
CA SER A 18 -1.57 10.98 11.41
C SER A 18 -2.02 9.89 10.44
N HIS A 19 -1.94 10.03 9.11
CA HIS A 19 -2.38 8.94 8.20
C HIS A 19 -1.32 7.82 8.04
N PRO A 20 -1.71 6.53 8.22
CA PRO A 20 -3.04 6.04 8.59
C PRO A 20 -3.36 6.30 10.08
N SER A 21 -4.41 7.09 10.34
CA SER A 21 -4.82 7.46 11.70
C SER A 21 -5.74 6.38 12.25
N ALA A 22 -5.97 6.32 13.57
CA ALA A 22 -6.93 5.38 14.13
C ALA A 22 -8.33 5.47 13.44
N PRO A 23 -8.86 6.68 13.12
CA PRO A 23 -10.06 6.81 12.29
C PRO A 23 -9.94 6.19 10.89
N PHE A 24 -8.81 6.38 10.20
CA PHE A 24 -8.60 5.74 8.90
C PHE A 24 -8.47 4.21 9.01
N GLY A 25 -7.92 3.70 10.12
CA GLY A 25 -7.90 2.28 10.44
C GLY A 25 -9.30 1.65 10.48
N ALA A 26 -10.33 2.38 10.93
CA ALA A 26 -11.72 1.90 10.90
C ALA A 26 -12.31 1.84 9.48
N ILE A 27 -12.00 2.84 8.64
CA ILE A 27 -12.36 2.85 7.20
C ILE A 27 -11.74 1.64 6.50
N ALA A 28 -10.44 1.41 6.72
CA ALA A 28 -9.71 0.29 6.16
C ALA A 28 -10.26 -1.05 6.67
N SER A 29 -10.51 -1.17 7.97
CA SER A 29 -11.04 -2.39 8.59
C SER A 29 -12.40 -2.79 8.00
N THR A 30 -13.26 -1.80 7.74
CA THR A 30 -14.53 -2.02 7.04
C THR A 30 -14.28 -2.66 5.68
N LEU A 31 -13.45 -2.06 4.83
CA LEU A 31 -13.14 -2.62 3.52
C LEU A 31 -12.47 -4.01 3.59
N LEU A 32 -11.53 -4.23 4.50
CA LEU A 32 -10.85 -5.52 4.66
C LEU A 32 -11.79 -6.65 5.10
N ALA A 33 -12.86 -6.31 5.81
CA ALA A 33 -13.93 -7.21 6.21
C ALA A 33 -15.04 -7.36 5.15
N THR A 34 -14.99 -6.61 4.04
CA THR A 34 -15.97 -6.70 2.96
C THR A 34 -15.65 -7.90 2.05
N PRO A 35 -16.59 -8.83 1.82
CA PRO A 35 -16.39 -9.94 0.89
C PRO A 35 -16.02 -9.44 -0.51
N GLY A 36 -14.98 -10.03 -1.09
CA GLY A 36 -14.51 -9.71 -2.43
C GLY A 36 -13.50 -8.56 -2.52
N VAL A 37 -13.11 -7.93 -1.41
CA VAL A 37 -11.88 -7.14 -1.36
C VAL A 37 -10.68 -8.08 -1.25
N GLU A 38 -9.76 -8.01 -2.22
CA GLU A 38 -8.53 -8.81 -2.28
C GLU A 38 -7.38 -8.16 -1.51
N SER A 39 -7.20 -6.86 -1.70
CA SER A 39 -6.15 -6.08 -1.02
C SER A 39 -6.52 -4.60 -1.00
N LEU A 40 -5.95 -3.90 -0.02
CA LEU A 40 -6.04 -2.46 0.14
C LEU A 40 -4.64 -1.91 0.23
N HIS A 41 -4.38 -0.84 -0.49
CA HIS A 41 -3.10 -0.13 -0.47
C HIS A 41 -3.36 1.35 -0.27
N THR A 42 -2.56 2.01 0.55
CA THR A 42 -2.70 3.45 0.76
C THR A 42 -1.35 4.12 0.90
N GLY A 43 -1.27 5.39 0.49
CA GLY A 43 -0.05 6.17 0.68
C GLY A 43 -0.20 7.60 0.18
N PRO A 44 0.70 8.50 0.61
CA PRO A 44 0.78 9.83 0.06
C PRO A 44 1.33 9.79 -1.37
N GLN A 45 0.91 10.76 -2.17
CA GLN A 45 1.53 11.04 -3.45
C GLN A 45 2.92 11.66 -3.20
N HIS A 46 3.91 11.25 -3.99
CA HIS A 46 5.27 11.75 -3.87
C HIS A 46 5.38 13.24 -4.26
N GLU A 47 4.75 13.68 -5.35
CA GLU A 47 4.86 15.08 -5.82
C GLU A 47 3.98 16.06 -5.01
N ASP A 48 2.95 15.56 -4.36
CA ASP A 48 2.06 16.32 -3.48
C ASP A 48 1.66 15.48 -2.27
N PRO A 49 2.46 15.49 -1.19
CA PRO A 49 2.17 14.71 0.01
C PRO A 49 0.84 15.06 0.70
N ALA A 50 0.16 16.15 0.32
CA ALA A 50 -1.19 16.44 0.80
C ALA A 50 -2.26 15.55 0.13
N THR A 51 -1.97 15.03 -1.07
CA THR A 51 -2.84 14.12 -1.81
C THR A 51 -2.47 12.68 -1.48
N HIS A 52 -3.46 11.87 -1.12
CA HIS A 52 -3.32 10.46 -0.82
C HIS A 52 -4.10 9.61 -1.81
N LEU A 53 -3.66 8.37 -1.96
CA LEU A 53 -4.36 7.32 -2.69
C LEU A 53 -4.83 6.23 -1.71
N LEU A 54 -6.03 5.72 -1.96
CA LEU A 54 -6.48 4.40 -1.51
C LEU A 54 -6.79 3.58 -2.76
N ALA A 55 -6.03 2.51 -2.98
CA ALA A 55 -6.24 1.55 -4.04
C ALA A 55 -6.89 0.29 -3.47
N ILE A 56 -8.06 -0.07 -4.00
CA ILE A 56 -8.88 -1.20 -3.56
C ILE A 56 -8.94 -2.21 -4.70
N ARG A 57 -8.39 -3.41 -4.47
CA ARG A 57 -8.53 -4.50 -5.43
C ARG A 57 -9.75 -5.34 -5.09
N TRP A 58 -10.65 -5.47 -6.05
CA TRP A 58 -11.84 -6.29 -5.95
C TRP A 58 -11.68 -7.56 -6.79
N THR A 59 -12.16 -8.69 -6.27
CA THR A 59 -12.19 -9.97 -7.02
C THR A 59 -13.05 -9.88 -8.29
N SER A 60 -14.03 -8.97 -8.29
CA SER A 60 -14.87 -8.67 -9.45
C SER A 60 -15.59 -7.33 -9.31
N HIS A 61 -16.05 -6.77 -10.44
CA HIS A 61 -17.01 -5.65 -10.42
C HIS A 61 -18.30 -5.98 -9.65
N ALA A 62 -18.77 -7.24 -9.72
CA ALA A 62 -19.95 -7.68 -8.97
C ALA A 62 -19.75 -7.61 -7.45
N ALA A 63 -18.54 -7.89 -6.95
CA ALA A 63 -18.22 -7.75 -5.53
C ALA A 63 -18.29 -6.29 -5.06
N PHE A 64 -17.75 -5.37 -5.86
CA PHE A 64 -17.92 -3.93 -5.61
C PHE A 64 -19.40 -3.54 -5.62
N THR A 65 -20.16 -3.96 -6.63
CA THR A 65 -21.60 -3.64 -6.74
C THR A 65 -22.37 -4.16 -5.51
N ALA A 66 -22.06 -5.36 -5.03
CA ALA A 66 -22.66 -5.92 -3.83
C ALA A 66 -22.32 -5.10 -2.58
N PHE A 67 -21.08 -4.64 -2.43
CA PHE A 67 -20.70 -3.73 -1.35
C PHE A 67 -21.45 -2.40 -1.45
N ALA A 68 -21.46 -1.77 -2.62
CA ALA A 68 -22.14 -0.49 -2.87
C ALA A 68 -23.66 -0.55 -2.60
N ALA A 69 -24.28 -1.71 -2.82
CA ALA A 69 -25.69 -1.95 -2.53
C ALA A 69 -25.97 -2.36 -1.07
N SER A 70 -24.94 -2.62 -0.26
CA SER A 70 -25.09 -3.02 1.14
C SER A 70 -25.41 -1.84 2.06
N ASP A 71 -25.97 -2.14 3.22
CA ASP A 71 -26.20 -1.18 4.31
C ASP A 71 -24.90 -0.57 4.90
N ARG A 72 -23.75 -1.17 4.58
CA ARG A 72 -22.42 -0.71 5.02
C ARG A 72 -21.82 0.40 4.17
N TYR A 73 -22.23 0.56 2.91
CA TYR A 73 -21.57 1.51 1.99
C TYR A 73 -21.78 2.97 2.37
N THR A 74 -23.03 3.36 2.63
CA THR A 74 -23.37 4.76 2.96
C THR A 74 -22.70 5.23 4.26
N PRO A 75 -22.73 4.46 5.37
CA PRO A 75 -21.96 4.79 6.57
C PRO A 75 -20.45 4.87 6.29
N TRP A 76 -19.88 3.89 5.60
CA TRP A 76 -18.46 3.88 5.26
C TRP A 76 -18.02 5.12 4.45
N LEU A 77 -18.81 5.52 3.45
CA LEU A 77 -18.53 6.71 2.64
C LEU A 77 -18.66 8.00 3.46
N ALA A 78 -19.62 8.06 4.38
CA ALA A 78 -19.78 9.20 5.29
C ALA A 78 -18.58 9.33 6.23
N ASP A 79 -18.14 8.23 6.82
CA ASP A 79 -16.98 8.19 7.69
C ASP A 79 -15.71 8.57 6.92
N LEU A 80 -15.53 8.06 5.70
CA LEU A 80 -14.42 8.47 4.83
C LEU A 80 -14.46 9.99 4.62
N LYS A 81 -15.58 10.56 4.15
CA LYS A 81 -15.72 12.00 3.89
C LYS A 81 -15.47 12.88 5.13
N ALA A 82 -15.80 12.40 6.33
CA ALA A 82 -15.55 13.13 7.55
C ALA A 82 -14.04 13.39 7.77
N LEU A 83 -13.19 12.48 7.31
CA LEU A 83 -11.73 12.58 7.44
C LEU A 83 -11.05 13.46 6.38
N LEU A 84 -11.78 13.90 5.35
CA LEU A 84 -11.20 14.54 4.17
C LEU A 84 -11.43 16.04 4.12
N ALA A 85 -10.42 16.81 3.71
CA ALA A 85 -10.49 18.26 3.52
C ALA A 85 -11.38 18.66 2.32
N GLY A 86 -11.70 17.71 1.45
CA GLY A 86 -12.55 17.89 0.28
C GLY A 86 -13.20 16.58 -0.18
N PRO A 87 -13.99 16.60 -1.27
CA PRO A 87 -14.61 15.38 -1.79
C PRO A 87 -13.54 14.41 -2.33
N PRO A 88 -13.60 13.12 -1.99
CA PRO A 88 -12.75 12.10 -2.60
C PRO A 88 -13.16 11.87 -4.07
N ARG A 89 -12.19 11.50 -4.91
CA ARG A 89 -12.41 11.16 -6.33
C ARG A 89 -12.24 9.67 -6.54
N PHE A 90 -13.30 9.02 -7.02
CA PHE A 90 -13.32 7.59 -7.29
C PHE A 90 -13.20 7.34 -8.79
N HIS A 91 -12.43 6.33 -9.16
CA HIS A 91 -12.49 5.75 -10.50
C HIS A 91 -12.09 4.28 -10.45
N GLN A 92 -12.68 3.47 -11.33
CA GLN A 92 -12.45 2.04 -11.37
C GLN A 92 -11.83 1.66 -12.70
N VAL A 93 -10.86 0.75 -12.65
CA VAL A 93 -10.08 0.33 -13.80
C VAL A 93 -10.14 -1.18 -13.91
N ARG A 94 -10.39 -1.67 -15.13
CA ARG A 94 -10.17 -3.08 -15.49
C ARG A 94 -8.74 -3.23 -15.97
N LEU A 95 -7.85 -3.63 -15.07
CA LEU A 95 -6.44 -3.81 -15.39
C LEU A 95 -6.23 -5.16 -16.07
N ALA A 96 -5.56 -5.15 -17.21
CA ALA A 96 -4.97 -6.32 -17.81
C ALA A 96 -3.90 -6.90 -16.86
N HIS A 97 -3.76 -8.23 -16.86
CA HIS A 97 -2.78 -8.96 -16.07
C HIS A 97 -2.89 -8.71 -14.55
N ALA A 98 -3.91 -9.28 -13.90
CA ALA A 98 -4.17 -9.10 -12.46
C ALA A 98 -2.96 -9.37 -11.55
N ALA A 99 -2.10 -10.34 -11.90
CA ALA A 99 -0.86 -10.61 -11.16
C ALA A 99 0.17 -9.48 -11.28
N ALA A 100 0.31 -8.87 -12.47
CA ALA A 100 1.19 -7.72 -12.66
C ALA A 100 0.65 -6.50 -11.90
N ALA A 101 -0.67 -6.25 -11.95
CA ALA A 101 -1.30 -5.20 -11.15
C ALA A 101 -1.06 -5.38 -9.64
N ALA A 102 -1.11 -6.62 -9.14
CA ALA A 102 -0.75 -6.94 -7.77
C ALA A 102 0.69 -6.55 -7.43
N ALA A 103 1.63 -6.97 -8.29
CA ALA A 103 3.06 -6.70 -8.10
C ALA A 103 3.38 -5.20 -8.13
N VAL A 104 2.73 -4.44 -9.02
CA VAL A 104 2.90 -2.98 -9.08
C VAL A 104 2.49 -2.31 -7.78
N LEU A 105 1.31 -2.63 -7.24
CA LEU A 105 0.80 -2.00 -6.02
C LEU A 105 1.61 -2.36 -4.75
N THR A 106 2.42 -3.42 -4.81
CA THR A 106 3.36 -3.80 -3.74
C THR A 106 4.78 -3.30 -3.98
N ALA A 107 5.06 -2.62 -5.10
CA ALA A 107 6.38 -2.06 -5.36
C ALA A 107 6.63 -0.86 -4.42
N PRO A 108 7.88 -0.60 -4.00
CA PRO A 108 8.21 0.53 -3.13
C PRO A 108 7.73 1.88 -3.65
N CYS A 109 7.74 2.06 -4.97
CA CYS A 109 7.21 3.22 -5.67
C CYS A 109 6.26 2.77 -6.78
N THR A 110 4.97 3.15 -6.68
CA THR A 110 3.97 2.92 -7.72
C THR A 110 3.79 4.18 -8.57
N GLU A 111 4.06 4.10 -9.86
CA GLU A 111 3.70 5.11 -10.85
C GLU A 111 2.27 4.84 -11.38
N ILE A 112 1.42 5.86 -11.37
CA ILE A 112 0.09 5.84 -11.97
C ILE A 112 0.00 6.96 -13.00
N MET A 113 -0.10 6.58 -14.28
CA MET A 113 -0.41 7.49 -15.37
C MET A 113 -1.87 7.36 -15.76
N THR A 114 -2.62 8.46 -15.71
CA THR A 114 -4.02 8.51 -16.17
C THR A 114 -4.12 9.38 -17.41
N ALA A 115 -4.55 8.80 -18.52
CA ALA A 115 -4.84 9.51 -19.75
C ALA A 115 -6.34 9.85 -19.83
N TYR A 116 -6.65 11.10 -20.19
CA TYR A 116 -8.02 11.64 -20.25
C TYR A 116 -8.43 11.98 -21.68
N ASP A 117 -9.74 11.94 -21.93
CA ASP A 117 -10.37 12.16 -23.24
C ASP A 117 -9.67 11.34 -24.34
N ILE A 118 -9.56 10.03 -24.10
CA ILE A 118 -8.85 9.12 -25.00
C ILE A 118 -9.67 8.79 -26.25
N GLY A 119 -9.00 8.71 -27.41
CA GLY A 119 -9.59 8.27 -28.67
C GLY A 119 -9.66 6.74 -28.75
N ARG A 120 -10.87 6.19 -28.91
CA ARG A 120 -11.08 4.75 -29.13
C ARG A 120 -11.19 4.41 -30.62
N PRO A 121 -10.68 3.25 -31.07
CA PRO A 121 -9.96 2.22 -30.30
C PRO A 121 -8.44 2.49 -30.18
N LEU A 122 -7.93 3.58 -30.76
CA LEU A 122 -6.50 3.83 -30.93
C LEU A 122 -5.71 3.85 -29.62
N PHE A 123 -6.13 4.65 -28.63
CA PHE A 123 -5.35 4.83 -27.41
C PHE A 123 -5.28 3.57 -26.54
N PRO A 124 -6.39 2.83 -26.28
CA PRO A 124 -6.31 1.57 -25.54
C PRO A 124 -5.35 0.56 -26.18
N GLU A 125 -5.34 0.45 -27.52
CA GLU A 125 -4.45 -0.44 -28.23
C GLU A 125 -2.98 0.01 -28.14
N ASN A 126 -2.72 1.31 -28.29
CA ASN A 126 -1.40 1.87 -28.08
C ASN A 126 -0.88 1.67 -26.65
N LEU A 127 -1.76 1.84 -25.64
CA LEU A 127 -1.42 1.65 -24.24
C LEU A 127 -1.07 0.18 -23.95
N ARG A 128 -1.83 -0.75 -24.54
CA ARG A 128 -1.54 -2.18 -24.50
C ARG A 128 -0.17 -2.49 -25.10
N LEU A 129 0.10 -2.00 -26.31
CA LEU A 129 1.38 -2.19 -26.99
C LEU A 129 2.55 -1.60 -26.20
N PHE A 130 2.39 -0.39 -25.62
CA PHE A 130 3.40 0.22 -24.77
C PHE A 130 3.69 -0.66 -23.55
N SER A 131 2.64 -1.05 -22.83
CA SER A 131 2.73 -1.90 -21.63
C SER A 131 3.42 -3.23 -21.93
N GLU A 132 3.02 -3.93 -22.99
CA GLU A 132 3.58 -5.24 -23.33
C GLU A 132 5.05 -5.15 -23.79
N ARG A 133 5.38 -4.16 -24.63
CA ARG A 133 6.76 -3.95 -25.10
C ARG A 133 7.68 -3.51 -23.96
N MET A 134 7.19 -2.66 -23.07
CA MET A 134 7.93 -2.28 -21.87
C MET A 134 8.22 -3.49 -20.99
N ALA A 135 7.20 -4.29 -20.65
CA ALA A 135 7.37 -5.48 -19.83
C ALA A 135 8.37 -6.47 -20.44
N ALA A 136 8.24 -6.75 -21.75
CA ALA A 136 9.13 -7.67 -22.46
C ALA A 136 10.59 -7.17 -22.47
N ALA A 137 10.80 -5.88 -22.77
CA ALA A 137 12.14 -5.30 -22.82
C ALA A 137 12.77 -5.17 -21.42
N CYS A 138 12.02 -4.73 -20.42
CA CYS A 138 12.52 -4.62 -19.05
C CYS A 138 12.93 -5.98 -18.48
N ALA A 139 12.12 -7.01 -18.72
CA ALA A 139 12.46 -8.38 -18.33
C ALA A 139 13.70 -8.92 -19.06
N ALA A 140 13.85 -8.62 -20.36
CA ALA A 140 15.00 -9.08 -21.15
C ALA A 140 16.31 -8.36 -20.80
N GLN A 141 16.24 -7.07 -20.46
CA GLN A 141 17.40 -6.22 -20.21
C GLN A 141 17.78 -6.14 -18.73
N GLY A 142 16.90 -6.55 -17.82
CA GLY A 142 17.08 -6.35 -16.38
C GLY A 142 17.05 -4.86 -16.03
N THR A 143 16.03 -4.13 -16.50
CA THR A 143 15.90 -2.70 -16.21
C THR A 143 15.92 -2.46 -14.70
N ARG A 144 16.89 -1.66 -14.26
CA ARG A 144 17.07 -1.32 -12.85
C ARG A 144 15.77 -0.76 -12.26
N GLY A 145 15.41 -1.28 -11.09
CA GLY A 145 14.29 -0.82 -10.30
C GLY A 145 12.92 -1.18 -10.85
N TRP A 146 12.78 -1.77 -12.04
CA TRP A 146 11.46 -2.11 -12.57
C TRP A 146 10.94 -3.42 -11.97
N HIS A 147 9.67 -3.42 -11.53
CA HIS A 147 8.99 -4.60 -10.97
C HIS A 147 8.01 -5.24 -11.95
N ALA A 148 7.06 -4.45 -12.43
CA ALA A 148 5.98 -4.88 -13.31
C ALA A 148 5.28 -3.66 -13.90
N ASN A 149 4.39 -3.88 -14.87
CA ASN A 149 3.43 -2.88 -15.30
C ASN A 149 2.09 -3.51 -15.70
N ALA A 150 1.02 -2.74 -15.57
CA ALA A 150 -0.34 -3.14 -15.92
C ALA A 150 -1.07 -1.95 -16.55
N HIS A 151 -2.05 -2.20 -17.40
CA HIS A 151 -2.81 -1.14 -18.06
C HIS A 151 -4.29 -1.49 -18.12
N GLY A 152 -5.16 -0.50 -18.26
CA GLY A 152 -6.60 -0.75 -18.34
C GLY A 152 -7.40 0.50 -18.67
N GLU A 153 -8.63 0.29 -19.13
CA GLU A 153 -9.57 1.38 -19.31
C GLU A 153 -10.33 1.66 -18.01
N VAL A 154 -10.60 2.94 -17.76
CA VAL A 154 -11.50 3.36 -16.69
C VAL A 154 -12.93 2.97 -17.09
N THR A 155 -13.68 2.36 -16.17
CA THR A 155 -15.01 1.80 -16.44
C THR A 155 -16.08 2.87 -16.65
N THR A 156 -15.91 4.04 -16.03
CA THR A 156 -16.82 5.18 -16.11
C THR A 156 -16.06 6.42 -16.59
N PRO A 157 -16.64 7.27 -17.46
CA PRO A 157 -16.00 8.51 -17.88
C PRO A 157 -15.58 9.38 -16.69
N ILE A 158 -14.37 9.94 -16.74
CA ILE A 158 -13.83 10.83 -15.72
C ILE A 158 -13.26 12.09 -16.37
N ALA A 159 -13.28 13.19 -15.64
CA ALA A 159 -12.64 14.43 -16.03
C ALA A 159 -11.26 14.53 -15.38
N ARG A 160 -10.33 15.31 -15.96
CA ARG A 160 -9.06 15.64 -15.31
C ARG A 160 -9.30 16.47 -14.05
N GLU A 161 -9.98 17.60 -14.22
CA GLU A 161 -10.34 18.55 -13.17
C GLU A 161 -11.74 18.25 -12.59
N VAL A 162 -12.03 18.76 -11.39
CA VAL A 162 -13.29 18.50 -10.66
C VAL A 162 -14.53 19.00 -11.42
N ASP A 163 -14.41 20.11 -12.13
CA ASP A 163 -15.46 20.76 -12.92
C ASP A 163 -15.33 20.49 -14.43
N GLY A 164 -14.39 19.63 -14.82
CA GLY A 164 -14.16 19.28 -16.22
C GLY A 164 -15.28 18.40 -16.80
N THR A 165 -15.35 18.35 -18.13
CA THR A 165 -16.25 17.42 -18.83
C THR A 165 -15.71 16.00 -18.71
N PRO A 166 -16.48 15.03 -18.17
CA PRO A 166 -16.02 13.64 -18.11
C PRO A 166 -15.93 13.01 -19.50
N GLY A 167 -14.84 12.31 -19.75
CA GLY A 167 -14.60 11.59 -20.99
C GLY A 167 -13.98 10.21 -20.75
N PRO A 168 -13.82 9.40 -21.81
CA PRO A 168 -13.15 8.12 -21.70
C PRO A 168 -11.71 8.32 -21.21
N ALA A 169 -11.26 7.43 -20.31
CA ALA A 169 -9.93 7.48 -19.73
C ALA A 169 -9.31 6.08 -19.65
N ALA A 170 -7.99 6.03 -19.54
CA ALA A 170 -7.24 4.80 -19.31
C ALA A 170 -6.07 5.05 -18.37
N VAL A 171 -5.65 3.98 -17.69
CA VAL A 171 -4.60 4.00 -16.67
C VAL A 171 -3.48 3.04 -17.06
N LEU A 172 -2.24 3.48 -16.85
CA LEU A 172 -1.04 2.65 -16.83
C LEU A 172 -0.46 2.69 -15.43
N LEU A 173 -0.12 1.52 -14.90
CA LEU A 173 0.58 1.32 -13.64
C LEU A 173 1.97 0.78 -13.91
N ILE A 174 2.99 1.31 -13.24
CA ILE A 174 4.34 0.77 -13.28
C ILE A 174 4.89 0.72 -11.84
N GLY A 175 5.51 -0.40 -11.48
CA GLY A 175 6.17 -0.58 -10.19
C GLY A 175 7.66 -0.31 -10.31
N TRP A 176 8.18 0.53 -9.42
CA TRP A 176 9.57 0.94 -9.33
C TRP A 176 10.14 0.71 -7.92
N ASP A 177 11.44 0.53 -7.81
CA ASP A 177 12.18 0.61 -6.53
C ASP A 177 12.17 2.05 -5.99
N SER A 178 12.18 3.06 -6.86
CA SER A 178 12.21 4.47 -6.48
C SER A 178 11.78 5.40 -7.61
N VAL A 179 11.46 6.66 -7.27
CA VAL A 179 11.19 7.72 -8.27
C VAL A 179 12.46 8.01 -9.09
N GLU A 180 13.63 7.86 -8.47
CA GLU A 180 14.93 8.03 -9.12
C GLU A 180 15.18 6.96 -10.18
N ASP A 181 14.81 5.70 -9.93
CA ASP A 181 14.96 4.62 -10.91
C ASP A 181 14.02 4.82 -12.12
N HIS A 182 12.78 5.27 -11.88
CA HIS A 182 11.92 5.73 -12.98
C HIS A 182 12.57 6.88 -13.76
N ALA A 183 13.06 7.92 -13.07
CA ALA A 183 13.66 9.08 -13.73
C ALA A 183 14.88 8.70 -14.59
N LEU A 184 15.71 7.75 -14.12
CA LEU A 184 16.82 7.19 -14.88
C LEU A 184 16.33 6.41 -16.11
N ALA A 185 15.34 5.54 -15.96
CA ALA A 185 14.77 4.75 -17.06
C ALA A 185 14.11 5.64 -18.12
N LYS A 186 13.46 6.72 -17.71
CA LYS A 186 12.81 7.70 -18.60
C LYS A 186 13.81 8.61 -19.30
N GLY A 187 14.91 8.98 -18.63
CA GLY A 187 15.91 9.92 -19.15
C GLY A 187 16.95 9.29 -20.08
N GLY A 188 17.10 7.96 -20.06
CA GLY A 188 18.06 7.22 -20.88
C GLY A 188 17.42 6.48 -22.06
N PRO A 189 18.23 6.00 -23.02
CA PRO A 189 17.78 5.05 -24.03
C PRO A 189 17.15 3.82 -23.38
N GLY A 190 16.06 3.31 -23.96
CA GLY A 190 15.39 2.15 -23.41
C GLY A 190 13.91 2.11 -23.74
N PRO A 191 13.19 1.12 -23.19
CA PRO A 191 11.84 0.78 -23.62
C PRO A 191 10.82 1.90 -23.48
N ILE A 192 11.00 2.81 -22.52
CA ILE A 192 10.13 3.98 -22.35
C ILE A 192 10.29 4.91 -23.56
N LEU A 193 11.50 5.36 -23.86
CA LEU A 193 11.75 6.27 -24.99
C LEU A 193 11.45 5.62 -26.34
N ASP A 194 11.78 4.34 -26.50
CA ASP A 194 11.55 3.60 -27.75
C ASP A 194 10.05 3.48 -28.10
N ASN A 195 9.16 3.59 -27.11
CA ASN A 195 7.72 3.39 -27.28
C ASN A 195 6.88 4.62 -26.88
N ILE A 196 7.47 5.72 -26.45
CA ILE A 196 6.77 6.86 -25.82
C ILE A 196 5.65 7.46 -26.70
N GLU A 197 5.82 7.42 -28.01
CA GLU A 197 4.83 7.97 -28.96
C GLU A 197 3.49 7.22 -28.92
N LEU A 198 3.49 5.95 -28.50
CA LEU A 198 2.25 5.17 -28.31
C LEU A 198 1.34 5.83 -27.27
N ILE A 199 1.91 6.25 -26.12
CA ILE A 199 1.14 6.85 -25.02
C ILE A 199 1.03 8.38 -25.12
N ARG A 200 1.68 9.01 -26.10
CA ARG A 200 1.45 10.42 -26.46
C ARG A 200 0.33 10.58 -27.48
N THR A 201 0.15 9.60 -28.36
CA THR A 201 -0.82 9.66 -29.45
C THR A 201 -2.20 9.18 -29.00
N GLY A 202 -3.25 9.96 -29.29
CA GLY A 202 -4.63 9.53 -29.11
C GLY A 202 -5.24 9.86 -27.74
N ARG A 203 -4.62 10.74 -26.95
CA ARG A 203 -5.21 11.32 -25.73
C ARG A 203 -5.17 12.84 -25.81
N LYS A 204 -6.08 13.52 -25.11
CA LYS A 204 -6.03 14.98 -24.97
C LYS A 204 -5.14 15.42 -23.83
N ASP A 205 -5.15 14.65 -22.75
CA ASP A 205 -4.46 15.03 -21.51
C ASP A 205 -3.93 13.82 -20.74
N VAL A 206 -3.00 14.06 -19.81
CA VAL A 206 -2.41 13.03 -18.94
C VAL A 206 -2.01 13.61 -17.60
N THR A 207 -2.16 12.80 -16.56
CA THR A 207 -1.46 12.96 -15.28
C THR A 207 -0.54 11.76 -15.06
N LEU A 208 0.54 11.97 -14.31
CA LEU A 208 1.48 10.94 -13.91
C LEU A 208 1.93 11.28 -12.50
N HIS A 209 1.71 10.36 -11.58
CA HIS A 209 1.97 10.55 -10.16
C HIS A 209 2.63 9.30 -9.57
N HIS A 210 3.53 9.50 -8.61
CA HIS A 210 4.13 8.40 -7.86
C HIS A 210 3.53 8.30 -6.46
N TYR A 211 3.43 7.09 -5.94
CA TYR A 211 2.92 6.81 -4.61
C TYR A 211 3.80 5.78 -3.91
N ASN A 212 4.09 6.03 -2.64
CA ASN A 212 4.69 5.03 -1.75
C ASN A 212 3.54 4.34 -1.03
N LEU A 213 3.12 3.18 -1.54
CA LEU A 213 1.92 2.50 -1.08
C LEU A 213 2.25 1.45 -0.02
N GLU A 214 1.50 1.48 1.07
CA GLU A 214 1.51 0.44 2.09
C GLU A 214 0.28 -0.45 1.92
N GLN A 215 0.52 -1.77 1.87
CA GLN A 215 -0.58 -2.72 1.90
C GLN A 215 -1.16 -2.79 3.33
N LEU A 216 -2.44 -2.47 3.46
CA LEU A 216 -3.15 -2.58 4.72
C LEU A 216 -3.52 -4.04 4.98
N SER A 217 -3.14 -4.53 6.16
CA SER A 217 -3.48 -5.88 6.62
C SER A 217 -4.67 -5.86 7.58
N ARG A 218 -5.35 -7.00 7.70
CA ARG A 218 -6.45 -7.21 8.67
C ARG A 218 -6.00 -7.02 10.13
N ASP A 219 -4.71 -7.04 10.38
CA ASP A 219 -4.11 -6.95 11.71
C ASP A 219 -3.89 -5.50 12.19
N LEU A 220 -4.15 -4.48 11.34
CA LEU A 220 -4.16 -3.08 11.80
C LEU A 220 -5.23 -2.81 12.88
N GLY A 221 -6.25 -3.67 12.98
CA GLY A 221 -7.23 -3.63 14.07
C GLY A 221 -6.79 -4.36 15.36
N SER A 222 -5.72 -5.15 15.33
CA SER A 222 -5.24 -5.94 16.48
C SER A 222 -4.05 -5.33 17.22
N LEU A 223 -3.39 -4.33 16.64
CA LEU A 223 -2.49 -3.45 17.37
C LEU A 223 -3.32 -2.54 18.26
N THR A 224 -3.67 -3.04 19.45
CA THR A 224 -4.36 -2.28 20.49
C THR A 224 -3.69 -0.92 20.71
N SER A 225 -4.45 0.06 21.19
CA SER A 225 -3.95 1.39 21.55
C SER A 225 -2.68 1.36 22.42
N ALA A 226 -2.46 0.29 23.18
CA ALA A 226 -1.25 0.04 23.95
C ALA A 226 0.00 -0.18 23.09
N THR A 227 -0.09 -0.91 21.97
CA THR A 227 1.06 -1.16 21.09
C THR A 227 1.46 0.13 20.35
N GLN A 228 0.49 0.94 19.91
CA GLN A 228 0.75 2.27 19.34
C GLN A 228 1.30 3.26 20.39
N ALA A 229 0.83 3.19 21.64
CA ALA A 229 1.33 4.03 22.73
C ALA A 229 2.78 3.66 23.12
N CYS A 230 3.12 2.38 23.17
CA CYS A 230 4.47 1.89 23.44
C CYS A 230 5.44 2.33 22.33
N PHE A 231 5.01 2.27 21.07
CA PHE A 231 5.77 2.74 19.92
C PHE A 231 6.02 4.26 19.97
N ARG A 232 5.00 5.05 20.35
CA ARG A 232 5.13 6.51 20.53
C ARG A 232 6.02 6.89 21.73
N GLN A 233 6.09 6.06 22.76
CA GLN A 233 6.93 6.30 23.93
C GLN A 233 8.41 6.03 23.62
N MET A 234 8.71 5.00 22.80
CA MET A 234 10.06 4.74 22.31
C MET A 234 10.59 5.88 21.41
N LEU A 235 9.74 6.46 20.56
CA LEU A 235 10.14 7.54 19.64
C LEU A 235 10.35 8.92 20.31
N ARG A 236 9.95 9.11 21.58
CA ARG A 236 10.05 10.40 22.29
C ARG A 236 11.33 10.59 23.12
N GLY A 237 12.28 9.67 23.05
CA GLY A 237 13.63 9.86 23.59
C GLY A 237 13.71 9.78 25.11
N SER A 238 14.00 8.58 25.61
CA SER A 238 14.94 8.36 26.71
C SER A 238 15.28 6.86 26.78
N PRO A 239 16.54 6.44 26.60
CA PRO A 239 16.93 5.03 26.46
C PRO A 239 17.00 4.27 27.79
N SER A 240 16.15 4.60 28.77
CA SER A 240 16.10 3.87 30.04
C SER A 240 14.69 3.34 30.32
N ASN A 241 14.53 2.05 30.06
CA ASN A 241 13.48 1.18 30.61
C ASN A 241 12.03 1.53 30.23
N ALA A 242 11.65 1.33 28.97
CA ALA A 242 10.24 1.16 28.62
C ALA A 242 9.86 -0.33 28.79
N HIS A 243 9.14 -0.65 29.87
CA HIS A 243 8.55 -1.97 30.09
C HIS A 243 7.09 -1.94 29.64
N GLY A 244 6.76 -2.70 28.59
CA GLY A 244 5.38 -2.91 28.15
C GLY A 244 5.16 -4.40 27.91
N GLU A 245 4.33 -5.03 28.75
CA GLU A 245 3.87 -6.40 28.52
C GLU A 245 2.63 -6.34 27.61
N VAL A 246 2.75 -6.87 26.39
CA VAL A 246 1.61 -7.04 25.49
C VAL A 246 1.20 -8.51 25.54
N THR A 247 0.04 -8.77 26.15
CA THR A 247 -0.62 -10.07 26.12
C THR A 247 -1.61 -10.09 24.96
N THR A 248 -1.23 -10.70 23.84
CA THR A 248 -2.14 -11.04 22.74
C THR A 248 -2.05 -12.53 22.47
N PRO A 249 -3.16 -13.27 22.46
CA PRO A 249 -3.14 -14.72 22.25
C PRO A 249 -2.81 -15.01 20.78
N ILE A 250 -1.57 -15.39 20.49
CA ILE A 250 -1.13 -15.74 19.12
C ILE A 250 -0.60 -17.18 19.02
N ALA A 251 -0.39 -17.91 20.12
CA ALA A 251 0.04 -19.31 20.07
C ALA A 251 -0.99 -20.28 20.67
N ARG A 252 -1.07 -21.48 20.09
CA ARG A 252 -1.83 -22.61 20.65
C ARG A 252 -0.88 -23.47 21.49
N ASP A 253 -1.35 -23.94 22.63
CA ASP A 253 -0.64 -24.88 23.49
C ASP A 253 -0.43 -26.24 22.78
N VAL A 254 0.42 -27.10 23.36
CA VAL A 254 0.79 -28.42 22.81
C VAL A 254 -0.44 -29.34 22.61
N ASP A 255 -1.55 -29.06 23.28
CA ASP A 255 -2.84 -29.77 23.14
C ASP A 255 -3.84 -29.07 22.21
N GLY A 256 -3.46 -27.97 21.57
CA GLY A 256 -4.28 -27.23 20.62
C GLY A 256 -5.24 -26.21 21.25
N THR A 257 -5.22 -26.02 22.56
CA THR A 257 -6.02 -24.96 23.22
C THR A 257 -5.36 -23.58 23.10
N PRO A 258 -6.11 -22.47 22.99
CA PRO A 258 -5.52 -21.12 22.94
C PRO A 258 -4.94 -20.74 24.32
N GLY A 259 -3.62 -20.59 24.39
CA GLY A 259 -2.91 -20.13 25.58
C GLY A 259 -2.43 -18.67 25.45
N PRO A 260 -2.15 -17.97 26.55
CA PRO A 260 -1.66 -16.59 26.52
C PRO A 260 -0.18 -16.55 26.09
N ALA A 261 0.09 -16.39 24.80
CA ALA A 261 1.43 -16.06 24.32
C ALA A 261 1.80 -14.61 24.71
N ALA A 262 3.02 -14.41 25.23
CA ALA A 262 3.58 -13.07 25.40
C ALA A 262 4.63 -12.83 24.31
N VAL A 263 4.51 -11.71 23.59
CA VAL A 263 5.49 -11.29 22.59
C VAL A 263 6.22 -10.07 23.14
N LEU A 264 7.52 -10.21 23.38
CA LEU A 264 8.39 -9.11 23.76
C LEU A 264 9.05 -8.54 22.50
N LEU A 265 8.78 -7.27 22.18
CA LEU A 265 9.44 -6.54 21.10
C LEU A 265 10.53 -5.65 21.69
N VAL A 266 11.77 -5.82 21.22
CA VAL A 266 12.92 -5.00 21.61
C VAL A 266 13.51 -4.37 20.35
N GLY A 267 13.54 -3.04 20.29
CA GLY A 267 14.12 -2.27 19.19
C GLY A 267 15.55 -1.84 19.48
N TRP A 268 16.33 -1.63 18.40
CA TRP A 268 17.71 -1.14 18.46
C TRP A 268 17.96 -0.08 17.39
N ASP A 269 18.79 0.90 17.70
CA ASP A 269 19.15 1.99 16.78
C ASP A 269 20.18 1.55 15.72
N SER A 270 20.91 0.46 15.99
CA SER A 270 21.85 -0.16 15.05
C SER A 270 22.02 -1.67 15.27
N VAL A 271 22.60 -2.33 14.26
CA VAL A 271 22.95 -3.77 14.34
C VAL A 271 24.13 -3.96 15.31
N GLU A 272 25.04 -2.99 15.40
CA GLU A 272 26.14 -3.00 16.37
C GLU A 272 25.63 -2.90 17.81
N ASP A 273 24.64 -2.06 18.11
CA ASP A 273 24.04 -1.94 19.45
C ASP A 273 23.37 -3.25 19.88
N HIS A 274 22.67 -3.90 18.94
CA HIS A 274 22.09 -5.22 19.16
C HIS A 274 23.17 -6.28 19.43
N ALA A 275 24.28 -6.26 18.69
CA ALA A 275 25.38 -7.21 18.87
C ALA A 275 26.10 -7.03 20.22
N LEU A 276 26.31 -5.78 20.65
CA LEU A 276 26.89 -5.45 21.96
C LEU A 276 26.01 -5.92 23.12
N ALA A 277 24.70 -5.69 23.02
CA ALA A 277 23.75 -6.12 24.05
C ALA A 277 23.60 -7.64 24.16
N LYS A 278 23.81 -8.37 23.06
CA LYS A 278 23.77 -9.84 23.03
C LYS A 278 25.01 -10.50 23.65
N GLY A 279 26.14 -9.78 23.69
CA GLY A 279 27.44 -10.31 24.09
C GLY A 279 27.89 -9.98 25.52
N GLY A 280 27.17 -9.15 26.26
CA GLY A 280 27.55 -8.70 27.61
C GLY A 280 26.55 -9.09 28.71
N PRO A 281 26.99 -9.19 29.99
CA PRO A 281 26.07 -9.31 31.12
C PRO A 281 25.25 -8.01 31.21
N GLY A 282 23.92 -8.15 31.23
CA GLY A 282 23.04 -7.01 31.22
C GLY A 282 21.58 -7.40 31.40
N PRO A 283 20.70 -6.40 31.64
CA PRO A 283 19.31 -6.60 32.05
C PRO A 283 18.48 -7.45 31.08
N ILE A 284 18.94 -7.64 29.84
CA ILE A 284 18.28 -8.47 28.84
C ILE A 284 18.48 -9.97 29.09
N LEU A 285 19.70 -10.40 29.41
CA LEU A 285 19.94 -11.82 29.75
C LEU A 285 19.24 -12.19 31.05
N ASP A 286 19.24 -11.29 32.03
CA ASP A 286 18.54 -11.47 33.29
C ASP A 286 17.02 -11.56 33.08
N ASN A 287 16.44 -10.72 32.20
CA ASN A 287 15.01 -10.77 31.88
C ASN A 287 14.63 -11.98 31.01
N ILE A 288 15.49 -12.41 30.08
CA ILE A 288 15.28 -13.63 29.28
C ILE A 288 15.33 -14.88 30.18
N GLU A 289 16.25 -14.93 31.14
CA GLU A 289 16.32 -15.98 32.17
C GLU A 289 15.09 -15.95 33.10
N LEU A 290 14.63 -14.75 33.51
CA LEU A 290 13.41 -14.58 34.32
C LEU A 290 12.15 -15.08 33.59
N ILE A 291 12.08 -14.85 32.27
CA ILE A 291 10.97 -15.28 31.42
C ILE A 291 11.05 -16.79 31.16
N ARG A 292 12.24 -17.35 30.94
CA ARG A 292 12.46 -18.79 30.72
C ARG A 292 12.24 -19.65 31.97
N THR A 293 12.53 -19.13 33.15
CA THR A 293 12.31 -19.84 34.42
C THR A 293 10.82 -19.95 34.77
N GLY A 294 9.95 -19.11 34.20
CA GLY A 294 8.50 -19.15 34.39
C GLY A 294 7.70 -19.85 33.30
N ARG A 295 8.17 -19.90 32.04
CA ARG A 295 7.40 -20.44 30.89
C ARG A 295 8.29 -21.09 29.81
N LYS A 296 7.87 -22.26 29.31
CA LYS A 296 8.64 -23.09 28.35
C LYS A 296 8.35 -22.78 26.87
N ASP A 297 7.43 -21.87 26.60
CA ASP A 297 6.79 -21.64 25.29
C ASP A 297 7.04 -20.24 24.71
N VAL A 298 8.02 -19.49 25.24
CA VAL A 298 8.33 -18.14 24.74
C VAL A 298 9.15 -18.21 23.45
N THR A 299 8.57 -17.68 22.37
CA THR A 299 9.24 -17.50 21.07
C THR A 299 9.71 -16.05 20.94
N LEU A 300 11.02 -15.84 20.75
CA LEU A 300 11.61 -14.51 20.61
C LEU A 300 11.75 -14.17 19.13
N HIS A 301 11.10 -13.09 18.68
CA HIS A 301 11.22 -12.59 17.32
C HIS A 301 12.06 -11.31 17.30
N HIS A 302 13.14 -11.31 16.51
CA HIS A 302 14.00 -10.14 16.33
C HIS A 302 13.62 -9.42 15.04
N TYR A 303 13.37 -8.12 15.11
CA TYR A 303 13.09 -7.29 13.94
C TYR A 303 14.14 -6.20 13.81
N ASN A 304 14.69 -6.01 12.62
CA ASN A 304 15.57 -4.89 12.32
C ASN A 304 14.71 -3.68 11.93
N LEU A 305 14.57 -2.73 12.86
CA LEU A 305 13.70 -1.56 12.66
C LEU A 305 14.12 -0.67 11.48
N LYS A 306 15.39 -0.71 11.04
CA LYS A 306 15.83 0.04 9.84
C LYS A 306 15.24 -0.50 8.53
N GLN A 307 14.77 -1.75 8.49
CA GLN A 307 14.09 -2.31 7.31
C GLN A 307 12.59 -1.99 7.26
N LEU A 308 12.04 -1.37 8.32
CA LEU A 308 10.65 -0.91 8.36
C LEU A 308 10.50 0.57 7.98
N TYR A 309 11.60 1.26 7.68
CA TYR A 309 11.65 2.71 7.46
C TYR A 309 12.50 3.14 6.25
N MET A 310 12.71 2.26 5.27
CA MET A 310 13.25 2.64 3.96
C MET A 310 12.37 2.08 2.85
#